data_AF-A0A950GC42-F1
#
_entry.id   AF-A0A950GC42-F1
#
_cell.length_a   1.000
_cell.length_b   1.000
_cell.length_c   1.000
_cell.angle_alpha   90.00
_cell.angle_beta   90.00
_cell.angle_gamma   90.00
#
_symmetry.space_group_name_H-M   'P 1'
#
loop_
_entity.id
_entity.type
_entity.pdbx_description
1 polymer ?
#
loop_
_entity_poly.entity_id
_entity_poly.type
_entity_poly.pdbx_seq_one_letter_code
_entity_poly.pdbx_strand_id
1 'polypeptide(L)'
;MLEDGARAAEALGITMRGAPPLGVLENTADLHHLVVCTLCSCYPRAVLGYPPFWYKSAAYRARAIRDPRGVLAEWGTYLPDLVRIEVVDSTADYRWMVLPLRPAGTEGWSEPQLAAIVREGDMIGVTIPATI
;
A
#
# COMPACT_ATOMS: atom_id res chain seq x y z
N MET A 1 3.75 -12.16 -8.82
CA MET A 1 3.28 -11.31 -7.70
C MET A 1 1.93 -10.70 -8.00
N LEU A 2 1.78 -9.94 -9.09
CA LEU A 2 0.51 -9.28 -9.43
C LEU A 2 -0.63 -10.26 -9.77
N GLU A 3 -0.32 -11.39 -10.42
CA GLU A 3 -1.30 -12.43 -10.74
C GLU A 3 -1.79 -13.21 -9.49
N ASP A 4 -0.89 -13.44 -8.54
CA ASP A 4 -1.16 -14.21 -7.32
C ASP A 4 -0.21 -13.72 -6.22
N GLY A 5 -0.73 -12.85 -5.35
CA GLY A 5 0.02 -12.28 -4.25
C GLY A 5 0.32 -13.33 -3.16
N ALA A 6 -0.59 -14.27 -2.93
CA ALA A 6 -0.41 -15.30 -1.91
C ALA A 6 0.74 -16.25 -2.28
N ARG A 7 0.77 -16.73 -3.53
CA ARG A 7 1.88 -17.56 -4.02
C ARG A 7 3.20 -16.81 -4.00
N ALA A 8 3.19 -15.51 -4.29
CA ALA A 8 4.40 -14.69 -4.23
C ALA A 8 4.93 -14.52 -2.80
N ALA A 9 4.04 -14.31 -1.82
CA ALA A 9 4.42 -14.23 -0.41
C ALA A 9 5.01 -15.56 0.10
N GLU A 10 4.39 -16.70 -0.25
CA GLU A 10 4.88 -18.04 0.11
C GLU A 10 6.26 -18.33 -0.48
N ALA A 11 6.54 -17.88 -1.71
CA ALA A 11 7.85 -18.01 -2.34
C ALA A 11 8.96 -17.23 -1.60
N LEU A 12 8.59 -16.21 -0.82
CA LEU A 12 9.49 -15.45 0.07
C LEU A 12 9.50 -15.98 1.51
N GLY A 13 8.86 -17.12 1.77
CA GLY A 13 8.79 -17.74 3.10
C GLY A 13 7.76 -17.13 4.04
N ILE A 14 6.85 -16.29 3.53
CA ILE A 14 5.74 -15.72 4.31
C ILE A 14 4.53 -16.64 4.17
N THR A 15 4.15 -17.30 5.26
CA THR A 15 2.99 -18.20 5.24
C THR A 15 1.67 -17.43 5.10
N MET A 16 0.89 -17.83 4.11
CA MET A 16 -0.47 -17.36 3.82
C MET A 16 -1.54 -18.34 4.29
N ARG A 17 -1.14 -19.43 4.97
CA ARG A 17 -2.06 -20.44 5.49
C ARG A 17 -3.05 -19.82 6.49
N GLY A 18 -4.34 -19.84 6.13
CA GLY A 18 -5.41 -19.26 6.94
C GLY A 18 -5.49 -17.72 6.89
N ALA A 19 -4.62 -17.07 6.11
CA ALA A 19 -4.77 -15.66 5.77
C ALA A 19 -5.78 -15.50 4.63
N PRO A 20 -6.51 -14.36 4.55
CA PRO A 20 -7.32 -14.06 3.39
C PRO A 20 -6.46 -13.89 2.12
N PRO A 21 -7.04 -14.01 0.91
CA PRO A 21 -6.31 -13.79 -0.33
C PRO A 21 -5.61 -12.43 -0.37
N LEU A 22 -4.34 -12.42 -0.80
CA LEU A 22 -3.55 -11.20 -0.96
C LEU A 22 -3.64 -10.70 -2.41
N GLY A 23 -4.15 -9.49 -2.58
CA GLY A 23 -4.06 -8.75 -3.84
C GLY A 23 -2.95 -7.70 -3.79
N VAL A 24 -2.24 -7.53 -4.90
CA VAL A 24 -1.15 -6.54 -5.01
C VAL A 24 -1.50 -5.52 -6.08
N LEU A 25 -1.46 -4.24 -5.70
CA LEU A 25 -1.84 -3.09 -6.53
C LEU A 25 -0.56 -2.35 -6.95
N GLU A 26 -0.20 -2.40 -8.23
CA GLU A 26 1.02 -1.76 -8.72
C GLU A 26 0.80 -0.27 -9.00
N ASN A 27 1.58 0.59 -8.35
CA ASN A 27 1.65 1.99 -8.73
C ASN A 27 2.53 2.17 -9.97
N THR A 28 2.11 3.08 -10.83
CA THR A 28 2.81 3.49 -12.05
C THR A 28 3.10 5.00 -12.01
N ALA A 29 3.69 5.54 -13.08
CA ALA A 29 3.91 7.00 -13.18
C ALA A 29 2.59 7.80 -13.28
N ASP A 30 1.50 7.17 -13.70
CA ASP A 30 0.19 7.78 -13.96
C ASP A 30 -0.94 7.28 -13.03
N LEU A 31 -0.67 6.25 -12.21
CA LEU A 31 -1.64 5.65 -11.29
C LEU A 31 -1.03 5.44 -9.90
N HIS A 32 -1.72 5.93 -8.88
CA HIS A 32 -1.40 5.73 -7.47
C HIS A 32 -2.58 5.10 -6.74
N HIS A 33 -2.34 4.03 -5.99
CA HIS A 33 -3.36 3.36 -5.19
C HIS A 33 -3.33 3.84 -3.75
N LEU A 34 -4.50 3.93 -3.11
CA LEU A 34 -4.67 4.16 -1.68
C LEU A 34 -5.61 3.11 -1.10
N VAL A 35 -5.14 2.32 -0.13
CA VAL A 35 -5.92 1.22 0.46
C VAL A 35 -6.65 1.66 1.72
N VAL A 36 -7.92 1.32 1.84
CA VAL A 36 -8.74 1.56 3.04
C VAL A 36 -9.62 0.35 3.34
N CYS A 37 -10.15 0.28 4.56
CA CYS A 37 -11.29 -0.54 4.89
C CYS A 37 -12.32 0.33 5.59
N THR A 38 -13.28 0.86 4.84
CA THR A 38 -14.22 1.86 5.38
C THR A 38 -15.18 1.27 6.40
N LEU A 39 -15.47 -0.02 6.32
CA LEU A 39 -16.39 -0.71 7.23
C LEU A 39 -15.75 -1.04 8.58
N CYS A 40 -14.44 -1.37 8.62
CA CYS A 40 -13.79 -1.78 9.86
C CYS A 40 -12.29 -1.48 9.87
N SER A 41 -11.46 -2.47 9.53
CA SER A 41 -9.98 -2.42 9.61
C SER A 41 -9.30 -3.62 8.91
N CYS A 42 -9.90 -4.16 7.84
CA CYS A 42 -9.29 -5.23 7.04
C CYS A 42 -7.88 -4.83 6.58
N TYR A 43 -6.90 -5.71 6.80
CA TYR A 43 -5.47 -5.41 6.57
C TYR A 43 -4.69 -6.68 6.20
N PRO A 44 -3.67 -6.63 5.31
CA PRO A 44 -2.88 -7.79 4.89
C PRO A 44 -1.86 -8.21 5.96
N ARG A 45 -2.35 -8.72 7.11
CA ARG A 45 -1.52 -8.95 8.30
C ARG A 45 -0.37 -9.93 8.13
N ALA A 46 -0.51 -10.90 7.23
CA ALA A 46 0.54 -11.87 6.96
C ALA A 46 1.82 -11.20 6.44
N VAL A 47 1.67 -10.10 5.69
CA VAL A 47 2.80 -9.37 5.08
C VAL A 47 3.14 -8.10 5.84
N LEU A 48 2.14 -7.35 6.32
CA LEU A 48 2.34 -6.03 6.94
C LEU A 48 2.19 -6.02 8.48
N GLY A 49 1.86 -7.14 9.12
CA GLY A 49 1.64 -7.18 10.57
C GLY A 49 0.31 -6.53 10.98
N TYR A 50 0.24 -5.97 12.20
CA TYR A 50 -1.00 -5.40 12.72
C TYR A 50 -1.26 -3.99 12.17
N PRO A 51 -2.50 -3.67 11.76
CA PRO A 51 -2.80 -2.35 11.22
C PRO A 51 -2.52 -1.26 12.27
N PRO A 52 -1.85 -0.16 11.86
CA PRO A 52 -1.56 0.95 12.75
C PRO A 52 -2.85 1.63 13.24
N PHE A 53 -2.77 2.36 14.35
CA PHE A 53 -3.95 2.98 14.97
C PHE A 53 -4.67 3.95 14.01
N TRP A 54 -3.92 4.75 13.26
CA TRP A 54 -4.48 5.72 12.32
C TRP A 54 -5.30 5.05 11.21
N TYR A 55 -4.90 3.87 10.72
CA TYR A 55 -5.61 3.15 9.66
C TYR A 55 -7.02 2.73 10.12
N LYS A 56 -7.15 2.39 11.41
CA LYS A 56 -8.41 1.99 12.04
C LYS A 56 -9.32 3.19 12.37
N SER A 57 -8.77 4.41 12.35
CA SER A 57 -9.49 5.60 12.78
C SER A 57 -10.65 5.94 11.85
N ALA A 58 -11.74 6.46 12.42
CA ALA A 58 -12.86 6.95 11.64
C ALA A 58 -12.46 8.11 10.71
N ALA A 59 -11.50 8.95 11.16
CA ALA A 59 -10.99 10.08 10.40
C ALA A 59 -10.33 9.64 9.08
N TYR A 60 -9.40 8.68 9.14
CA TYR A 60 -8.78 8.11 7.93
C TYR A 60 -9.82 7.43 7.05
N ARG A 61 -10.61 6.51 7.63
CA ARG A 61 -11.57 5.69 6.87
C ARG A 61 -12.60 6.51 6.11
N ALA A 62 -13.14 7.57 6.71
CA ALA A 62 -14.13 8.42 6.06
C ALA A 62 -13.52 9.29 4.96
N ARG A 63 -12.28 9.77 5.16
CA ARG A 63 -11.64 10.72 4.24
C ARG A 63 -10.89 10.06 3.10
N ALA A 64 -10.36 8.85 3.27
CA ALA A 64 -9.62 8.16 2.23
C ALA A 64 -10.44 8.04 0.92
N ILE A 65 -11.75 7.81 1.01
CA ILE A 65 -12.64 7.78 -0.17
C ILE A 65 -13.10 9.18 -0.60
N ARG A 66 -13.40 10.06 0.36
CA ARG A 66 -14.02 11.38 0.07
C ARG A 66 -13.02 12.41 -0.45
N ASP A 67 -11.81 12.41 0.09
CA ASP A 67 -10.74 13.38 -0.15
C ASP A 67 -9.37 12.68 -0.06
N PRO A 68 -9.07 11.75 -1.00
CA PRO A 68 -7.81 11.02 -0.99
C PRO A 68 -6.61 11.96 -1.11
N ARG A 69 -6.67 13.00 -1.95
CA ARG A 69 -5.58 13.98 -2.11
C ARG A 69 -5.29 14.75 -0.83
N GLY A 70 -6.31 15.19 -0.10
CA GLY A 70 -6.13 15.83 1.20
C GLY A 70 -5.55 14.90 2.26
N VAL A 71 -5.96 13.62 2.26
CA VAL A 71 -5.31 12.60 3.11
C VAL A 71 -3.83 12.47 2.77
N LEU A 72 -3.47 12.31 1.49
CA LEU A 72 -2.06 12.21 1.09
C LEU A 72 -1.23 13.44 1.50
N ALA A 73 -1.80 14.64 1.36
CA ALA A 73 -1.13 15.89 1.74
C ALA A 73 -0.80 15.94 3.25
N GLU A 74 -1.66 15.39 4.13
CA GLU A 74 -1.39 15.30 5.57
C GLU A 74 -0.22 14.37 5.91
N TRP A 75 0.06 13.40 5.03
CA TRP A 75 1.23 12.53 5.11
C TRP A 75 2.46 13.11 4.41
N GLY A 76 2.36 14.33 3.86
CA GLY A 76 3.44 14.98 3.11
C GLY A 76 3.59 14.45 1.68
N THR A 77 2.62 13.69 1.19
CA THR A 77 2.64 13.10 -0.15
C THR A 77 1.87 13.98 -1.12
N TYR A 78 2.60 14.60 -2.06
CA TYR A 78 2.03 15.47 -3.08
C TYR A 78 2.22 14.84 -4.46
N LEU A 79 1.12 14.36 -5.05
CA LEU A 79 1.13 13.77 -6.38
C LEU A 79 0.75 14.84 -7.42
N PRO A 80 1.38 14.85 -8.62
CA PRO A 80 0.94 15.70 -9.71
C PRO A 80 -0.57 15.53 -10.00
N ASP A 81 -1.21 16.60 -10.46
CA ASP A 81 -2.67 16.59 -10.70
C ASP A 81 -3.09 15.55 -11.74
N LEU A 82 -2.21 15.25 -12.69
CA LEU A 82 -2.43 14.27 -13.75
C LEU A 82 -2.31 12.81 -13.28
N VAL A 83 -1.71 12.56 -12.11
CA VAL A 83 -1.67 11.20 -11.54
C VAL A 83 -3.04 10.84 -11.02
N ARG A 84 -3.63 9.77 -11.54
CA ARG A 84 -4.91 9.25 -11.07
C ARG A 84 -4.71 8.57 -9.72
N ILE A 85 -5.62 8.82 -8.78
CA ILE A 85 -5.66 8.09 -7.51
C ILE A 85 -6.82 7.10 -7.54
N GLU A 86 -6.53 5.82 -7.34
CA GLU A 86 -7.53 4.78 -7.15
C GLU A 86 -7.57 4.35 -5.69
N VAL A 87 -8.70 4.63 -5.04
CA VAL A 87 -8.93 4.21 -3.67
C VAL A 87 -9.53 2.81 -3.69
N VAL A 88 -8.84 1.85 -3.09
CA VAL A 88 -9.28 0.45 -3.02
C VAL A 88 -9.80 0.16 -1.62
N ASP A 89 -11.12 0.00 -1.52
CA ASP A 89 -11.79 -0.33 -0.27
C ASP A 89 -11.90 -1.85 -0.07
N SER A 90 -11.38 -2.33 1.05
CA SER A 90 -11.33 -3.74 1.42
C SER A 90 -12.68 -4.22 1.99
N THR A 91 -13.73 -4.18 1.16
CA THR A 91 -15.10 -4.60 1.50
C THR A 91 -15.37 -6.08 1.30
N ALA A 92 -14.49 -6.78 0.56
CA ALA A 92 -14.57 -8.21 0.27
C ALA A 92 -13.48 -9.02 1.00
N ASP A 93 -13.30 -10.28 0.60
CA ASP A 93 -12.39 -11.21 1.26
C ASP A 93 -10.91 -10.89 1.03
N TYR A 94 -10.57 -10.17 -0.05
CA TYR A 94 -9.20 -9.81 -0.36
C TYR A 94 -8.61 -8.82 0.65
N ARG A 95 -7.30 -8.93 0.88
CA ARG A 95 -6.49 -7.91 1.55
C ARG A 95 -5.53 -7.34 0.54
N TRP A 96 -5.52 -6.02 0.44
CA TRP A 96 -4.77 -5.31 -0.58
C TRP A 96 -3.48 -4.76 -0.01
N MET A 97 -2.41 -4.83 -0.79
CA MET A 97 -1.13 -4.19 -0.54
C MET A 97 -0.74 -3.43 -1.81
N VAL A 98 -0.22 -2.22 -1.64
CA VAL A 98 0.35 -1.43 -2.73
C VAL A 98 1.79 -1.89 -2.98
N LEU A 99 2.13 -2.12 -4.25
CA LEU A 99 3.51 -2.16 -4.71
C LEU A 99 3.87 -0.73 -5.15
N PRO A 100 4.65 0.02 -4.34
CA PRO A 100 4.98 1.39 -4.66
C PRO A 100 5.92 1.47 -5.88
N LEU A 101 5.84 2.59 -6.60
CA LEU A 101 6.74 2.86 -7.71
C LEU A 101 8.18 2.99 -7.19
N ARG A 102 9.13 2.36 -7.88
CA ARG A 102 10.56 2.47 -7.55
C ARG A 102 11.02 3.92 -7.70
N PRO A 103 11.68 4.52 -6.68
CA PRO A 103 12.21 5.87 -6.80
C PRO A 103 13.33 5.96 -7.84
N ALA A 104 13.39 7.06 -8.58
CA ALA A 104 14.51 7.39 -9.45
C ALA A 104 15.82 7.52 -8.64
N GLY A 105 16.97 7.29 -9.27
CA GLY A 105 18.27 7.38 -8.60
C GLY A 105 18.63 6.14 -7.77
N THR A 106 17.79 5.10 -7.83
CA THR A 106 18.06 3.81 -7.18
C THR A 106 18.61 2.77 -8.16
N GLU A 107 19.00 3.16 -9.37
CA GLU A 107 19.54 2.25 -10.38
C GLU A 107 20.76 1.50 -9.83
N GLY A 108 20.80 0.17 -10.04
CA GLY A 108 21.89 -0.67 -9.54
C GLY A 108 21.88 -0.94 -8.02
N TRP A 109 20.93 -0.39 -7.27
CA TRP A 109 20.77 -0.74 -5.85
C TRP A 109 20.44 -2.23 -5.69
N SER A 110 21.04 -2.83 -4.68
CA SER A 110 20.73 -4.19 -4.22
C SER A 110 19.37 -4.26 -3.54
N GLU A 111 18.82 -5.47 -3.42
CA GLU A 111 17.55 -5.71 -2.71
C GLU A 111 17.56 -5.18 -1.26
N PRO A 112 18.60 -5.39 -0.42
CA PRO A 112 18.62 -4.82 0.92
C PRO A 112 18.60 -3.28 0.94
N GLN A 113 19.23 -2.62 -0.04
CA GLN A 113 19.21 -1.16 -0.15
C GLN A 113 17.82 -0.66 -0.53
N LEU A 114 17.14 -1.34 -1.46
CA LEU A 114 15.76 -1.01 -1.84
C LEU A 114 14.78 -1.28 -0.70
N ALA A 115 14.93 -2.40 0.03
CA ALA A 115 14.10 -2.72 1.17
C ALA A 115 14.21 -1.66 2.28
N ALA A 116 15.39 -1.07 2.48
CA ALA A 116 15.63 -0.06 3.52
C ALA A 116 14.86 1.26 3.31
N ILE A 117 14.36 1.53 2.10
CA ILE A 117 13.61 2.76 1.80
C ILE A 117 12.10 2.55 1.70
N VAL A 118 11.63 1.30 1.73
CA VAL A 118 10.20 0.98 1.70
C VAL A 118 9.64 0.98 3.12
N ARG A 119 8.57 1.73 3.34
CA ARG A 119 7.88 1.88 4.63
C ARG A 119 6.48 1.27 4.55
N GLU A 120 5.90 0.95 5.71
CA GLU A 120 4.53 0.44 5.80
C GLU A 120 3.52 1.37 5.10
N GLY A 121 3.66 2.69 5.27
CA GLY A 121 2.81 3.68 4.63
C GLY A 121 2.84 3.63 3.09
N ASP A 122 3.97 3.23 2.50
CA ASP A 122 4.12 3.11 1.04
C ASP A 122 3.33 1.91 0.51
N MET A 123 3.25 0.85 1.30
CA MET A 123 2.50 -0.37 0.99
C MET A 123 0.99 -0.24 1.31
N ILE A 124 0.57 0.86 1.95
CA ILE A 124 -0.84 1.28 2.08
C ILE A 124 -1.19 2.34 1.02
N GLY A 125 -0.19 3.09 0.56
CA GLY A 125 -0.34 4.17 -0.41
C GLY A 125 -0.54 5.57 0.21
N VAL A 126 -0.28 5.75 1.51
CA VAL A 126 -0.31 7.09 2.15
C VAL A 126 0.99 7.86 1.97
N THR A 127 2.10 7.14 1.75
CA THR A 127 3.42 7.68 1.44
C THR A 127 3.97 7.09 0.15
N ILE A 128 5.07 7.65 -0.34
CA ILE A 128 5.88 7.08 -1.42
C ILE A 128 7.31 6.86 -0.92
N PRO A 129 8.00 5.79 -1.36
CA PRO A 129 9.40 5.61 -1.01
C PRO A 129 10.22 6.78 -1.53
N ALA A 130 11.18 7.24 -0.74
CA ALA A 130 12.08 8.32 -1.11
C ALA A 130 13.52 7.94 -0.74
N THR A 131 14.47 8.29 -1.62
CA THR A 131 15.89 8.24 -1.28
C THR A 131 16.18 9.30 -0.22
N ILE A 132 17.00 8.95 0.77
CA ILE A 132 17.52 9.90 1.77
C ILE A 132 18.43 10.92 1.09
#